data_AF-A0A4V3RRV2-F1
#
_entry.id   AF-A0A4V3RRV2-F1
#
_cell.length_a   1.000
_cell.length_b   1.000
_cell.length_c   1.000
_cell.angle_alpha   90.00
_cell.angle_beta   90.00
_cell.angle_gamma   90.00
#
_symmetry.space_group_name_H-M   'P 1'
#
loop_
_entity.id
_entity.type
_entity.pdbx_description
1 polymer ?
#
loop_
_entity_poly.entity_id
_entity_poly.type
_entity_poly.pdbx_seq_one_letter_code
_entity_poly.pdbx_strand_id
1 'polypeptide(L)'
;MTLKTKLCGLAGATLLALSLGAVAPAPVYADTASDLQAKLDAANARLDDLYDQAGSVSEQLNGTKVKLAETQAQIDESNQKISDTQADIEAKTAELAERRSNLGRTVALDYKAGGLDFLSIILNANSFDDFISRVYYADKVSQQQADTIQQTKDLQTSLENQKVALEATKTQLENQKTEQTQLLADQESQQASLNSAVADAEAYVNGLDADVKAKLAEEQEAARTQAEQEAVTARNEVAATVNNALNNASNNGGNGGNGGASNNAGGSNNGGGASSNGGGTSSGNSGVSGGGSSSGTTSRPQGSSSARQAVLDAAYSMIGSRYAYGACDPVGRRFDCSGFTMYCFAQAGISLPHYSESQADRTPKKPVSQLLPGDLVWHSGHVGIYAGNNMIIDAGNERVGVSLRPLYGGLGQWRGGWPA
;
A
#
# COMPACT_ATOMS: atom_id res chain seq x y z
N MET A 1 -2.54 -21.32 14.42
CA MET A 1 -2.54 -20.36 15.54
C MET A 1 -1.36 -19.40 15.32
N THR A 2 -1.51 -18.44 14.41
CA THR A 2 -1.74 -17.00 14.67
C THR A 2 -0.47 -16.21 15.04
N LEU A 3 0.39 -15.98 14.05
CA LEU A 3 1.34 -14.85 14.00
C LEU A 3 0.79 -13.79 13.05
N LYS A 4 -0.13 -12.93 13.52
CA LYS A 4 -0.58 -11.72 12.79
C LYS A 4 -0.99 -10.63 13.78
N THR A 5 -0.09 -10.15 14.64
CA THR A 5 -0.39 -8.96 15.47
C THR A 5 0.85 -8.26 16.05
N LYS A 6 1.92 -8.09 15.28
CA LYS A 6 3.05 -7.23 15.69
C LYS A 6 3.61 -6.46 14.49
N LEU A 7 2.90 -5.42 14.07
CA LEU A 7 3.37 -4.40 13.13
C LEU A 7 2.84 -3.03 13.55
N CYS A 8 3.08 -2.63 14.80
CA CYS A 8 3.20 -1.22 15.17
C CYS A 8 4.40 -1.13 16.10
N GLY A 9 5.57 -0.90 15.48
CA GLY A 9 6.86 -0.81 16.14
C GLY A 9 7.08 0.62 16.64
N LEU A 10 7.51 0.70 17.90
CA LEU A 10 7.89 1.92 18.62
C LEU A 10 8.68 2.92 17.77
N ALA A 11 8.25 4.18 17.80
CA ALA A 11 9.15 5.33 17.85
C ALA A 11 8.50 6.40 18.73
N GLY A 12 9.17 6.72 19.83
CA GLY A 12 8.71 7.65 20.85
C GLY A 12 9.09 9.09 20.55
N ALA A 13 8.16 10.00 20.85
CA ALA A 13 8.45 11.33 21.36
C ALA A 13 7.58 11.53 22.62
N THR A 14 8.25 11.57 23.76
CA THR A 14 7.77 11.82 25.13
C THR A 14 7.01 13.15 25.19
N LEU A 15 5.70 13.13 25.47
CA LEU A 15 5.13 13.63 26.74
C LEU A 15 5.45 15.11 27.07
N LEU A 16 4.78 16.04 26.38
CA LEU A 16 4.44 17.33 27.01
C LEU A 16 3.21 17.12 27.92
N ALA A 17 3.46 16.54 29.09
CA ALA A 17 2.51 16.58 30.21
C ALA A 17 2.89 17.78 31.08
N LEU A 18 2.22 18.92 30.87
CA LEU A 18 2.35 20.07 31.77
C LEU A 18 1.71 19.71 33.12
N SER A 19 2.48 19.14 34.03
CA SER A 19 2.12 19.10 35.44
C SER A 19 2.40 20.49 36.05
N LEU A 20 1.35 21.29 36.24
CA LEU A 20 1.46 22.58 36.95
C LEU A 20 1.82 22.31 38.41
N GLY A 21 3.07 22.58 38.78
CA GLY A 21 3.48 22.78 40.17
C GLY A 21 3.06 24.17 40.63
N ALA A 22 2.41 24.27 41.79
CA ALA A 22 1.99 25.54 42.37
C ALA A 22 3.22 26.40 42.75
N VAL A 23 3.43 27.51 42.06
CA VAL A 23 4.42 28.55 42.41
C VAL A 23 3.66 29.78 42.91
N ALA A 24 4.10 30.33 44.04
CA ALA A 24 3.52 31.53 44.65
C ALA A 24 3.81 32.80 43.82
N PRO A 25 2.88 33.76 43.73
CA PRO A 25 3.04 34.92 42.84
C PRO A 25 3.96 35.99 43.43
N ALA A 26 4.92 36.46 42.64
CA ALA A 26 5.56 37.77 42.81
C ALA A 26 4.76 38.82 42.03
N PRO A 27 4.74 40.11 42.45
CA PRO A 27 3.97 41.13 41.76
C PRO A 27 4.66 41.50 40.44
N VAL A 28 4.15 40.95 39.33
CA VAL A 28 4.45 41.36 37.96
C VAL A 28 3.30 42.25 37.50
N TYR A 29 3.60 43.32 36.76
CA TYR A 29 2.57 44.15 36.12
C TYR A 29 1.65 43.25 35.31
N ALA A 30 0.37 43.20 35.69
CA ALA A 30 -0.62 42.37 35.00
C ALA A 30 -0.78 42.89 33.56
N ASP A 31 -0.48 42.04 32.57
CA ASP A 31 -0.90 42.28 31.20
C ASP A 31 -2.42 42.53 31.18
N THR A 32 -2.88 43.41 30.31
CA THR A 32 -4.33 43.58 30.13
C THR A 32 -4.91 42.31 29.50
N ALA A 33 -6.20 42.04 29.72
CA ALA A 33 -6.87 40.89 29.10
C ALA A 33 -6.75 40.90 27.55
N SER A 34 -6.64 42.09 26.95
CA SER A 34 -6.42 42.25 25.51
C SER A 34 -4.99 41.87 25.10
N ASP A 35 -3.99 42.23 25.90
CA ASP A 35 -2.58 41.90 25.63
C ASP A 35 -2.34 40.40 25.77
N LEU A 36 -2.95 39.77 26.78
CA LEU A 36 -2.89 38.32 26.98
C LEU A 36 -3.53 37.56 25.82
N GLN A 37 -4.68 38.03 25.31
CA GLN A 37 -5.34 37.42 24.16
C GLN A 37 -4.47 37.54 22.89
N ALA A 38 -3.89 38.72 22.63
CA ALA A 38 -3.01 38.91 21.48
C ALA A 38 -1.75 38.01 21.55
N LYS A 39 -1.17 37.84 22.75
CA LYS A 39 -0.06 36.90 22.98
C LYS A 39 -0.48 35.44 22.76
N LEU A 40 -1.68 35.06 23.20
CA LEU A 40 -2.23 33.72 22.99
C LEU A 40 -2.45 33.43 21.51
N ASP A 41 -3.06 34.36 20.76
CA ASP A 41 -3.30 34.21 19.32
C ASP A 41 -1.98 34.07 18.55
N ALA A 42 -0.96 34.88 18.89
CA ALA A 42 0.37 34.79 18.30
C ALA A 42 1.06 33.46 18.64
N ALA A 43 0.91 32.97 19.88
CA ALA A 43 1.45 31.68 20.30
C ALA A 43 0.78 30.51 19.56
N ASN A 44 -0.55 30.53 19.43
CA ASN A 44 -1.30 29.54 18.67
C ASN A 44 -0.87 29.51 17.20
N ALA A 45 -0.76 30.66 16.55
CA ALA A 45 -0.33 30.74 15.15
C ALA A 45 1.10 30.20 14.94
N ARG A 46 2.02 30.49 15.87
CA ARG A 46 3.41 30.00 15.78
C ARG A 46 3.51 28.49 16.03
N LEU A 47 2.73 27.97 16.97
CA LEU A 47 2.69 26.53 17.23
C LEU A 47 2.11 25.75 16.06
N ASP A 48 1.04 26.25 15.45
CA ASP A 48 0.46 25.62 14.25
C ASP A 48 1.50 25.52 13.11
N ASP A 49 2.26 26.60 12.83
CA ASP A 49 3.34 26.58 11.83
C ASP A 49 4.45 25.55 12.15
N LEU A 50 4.90 25.49 13.40
CA LEU A 50 5.94 24.54 13.82
C LEU A 50 5.45 23.08 13.73
N TYR A 51 4.20 22.82 14.11
CA TYR A 51 3.62 21.48 14.03
C TYR A 51 3.32 21.04 12.60
N ASP A 52 2.93 21.96 11.73
CA ASP A 52 2.76 21.70 10.30
C ASP A 52 4.10 21.38 9.63
N GLN A 53 5.18 22.07 10.00
CA GLN A 53 6.53 21.76 9.55
C GLN A 53 6.97 20.37 9.99
N ALA A 54 6.82 20.04 11.28
CA ALA A 54 7.16 18.71 11.79
C ALA A 54 6.29 17.60 11.15
N GLY A 55 5.00 17.88 10.90
CA GLY A 55 4.09 16.96 10.18
C GLY A 55 4.54 16.68 8.75
N SER A 56 4.91 17.72 8.01
CA SER A 56 5.43 17.60 6.65
C SER A 56 6.71 16.76 6.60
N VAL A 57 7.67 17.01 7.51
CA VAL A 57 8.91 16.22 7.58
C VAL A 57 8.64 14.77 8.00
N SER A 58 7.72 14.53 8.93
CA SER A 58 7.31 13.19 9.33
C SER A 58 6.71 12.39 8.15
N GLU A 59 5.86 13.01 7.34
CA GLU A 59 5.31 12.37 6.15
C GLU A 59 6.37 12.11 5.07
N GLN A 60 7.34 13.01 4.90
CA GLN A 60 8.50 12.76 4.03
C GLN A 60 9.33 11.56 4.52
N LEU A 61 9.59 11.48 5.82
CA LEU A 61 10.31 10.39 6.44
C LEU A 61 9.59 9.04 6.23
N ASN A 62 8.27 9.03 6.40
CA ASN A 62 7.43 7.86 6.13
C ASN A 62 7.50 7.45 4.65
N GLY A 63 7.44 8.42 3.72
CA GLY A 63 7.62 8.17 2.29
C GLY A 63 8.99 7.59 1.94
N THR A 64 10.07 8.10 2.53
CA THR A 64 11.43 7.57 2.35
C THR A 64 11.56 6.13 2.87
N LYS A 65 10.93 5.81 4.01
CA LYS A 65 10.90 4.44 4.55
C LYS A 65 10.19 3.46 3.60
N VAL A 66 9.08 3.87 2.98
CA VAL A 66 8.39 3.05 1.97
C VAL A 66 9.30 2.80 0.77
N LYS A 67 9.93 3.84 0.22
CA LYS A 67 10.87 3.70 -0.90
C LYS A 67 12.04 2.79 -0.56
N LEU A 68 12.62 2.90 0.63
CA LEU A 68 13.69 1.99 1.08
C LEU A 68 13.26 0.52 1.08
N ALA A 69 12.05 0.23 1.55
CA ALA A 69 11.52 -1.13 1.53
C ALA A 69 11.29 -1.64 0.09
N GLU A 70 10.77 -0.80 -0.80
CA GLU A 70 10.60 -1.11 -2.21
C GLU A 70 11.94 -1.36 -2.92
N THR A 71 12.91 -0.46 -2.77
CA THR A 71 14.25 -0.61 -3.32
C THR A 71 14.94 -1.87 -2.79
N GLN A 72 14.79 -2.19 -1.50
CA GLN A 72 15.33 -3.43 -0.94
C GLN A 72 14.70 -4.68 -1.58
N ALA A 73 13.38 -4.71 -1.76
CA ALA A 73 12.71 -5.82 -2.42
C ALA A 73 13.18 -5.98 -3.89
N GLN A 74 13.40 -4.87 -4.59
CA GLN A 74 13.94 -4.91 -5.95
C GLN A 74 15.40 -5.39 -6.00
N ILE A 75 16.23 -5.04 -5.01
CA ILE A 75 17.59 -5.56 -4.86
C ILE A 75 17.56 -7.08 -4.68
N ASP A 76 16.68 -7.58 -3.81
CA ASP A 76 16.52 -9.01 -3.56
C ASP A 76 16.06 -9.74 -4.84
N GLU A 77 15.11 -9.17 -5.58
CA GLU A 77 14.64 -9.70 -6.87
C GLU A 77 15.76 -9.72 -7.92
N SER A 78 16.53 -8.63 -8.04
CA SER A 78 17.67 -8.55 -8.96
C SER A 78 18.76 -9.58 -8.62
N ASN A 79 19.07 -9.76 -7.34
CA ASN A 79 20.02 -10.78 -6.88
C ASN A 79 19.54 -12.20 -7.23
N GLN A 80 18.25 -12.48 -7.03
CA GLN A 80 17.67 -13.77 -7.39
C GLN A 80 17.74 -14.00 -8.91
N LYS A 81 17.35 -13.02 -9.73
CA LYS A 81 17.44 -13.08 -11.20
C LYS A 81 18.87 -13.30 -11.68
N ILE A 82 19.85 -12.64 -11.07
CA ILE A 82 21.28 -12.84 -11.36
C ILE A 82 21.68 -14.29 -11.07
N SER A 83 21.31 -14.82 -9.90
CA SER A 83 21.61 -16.20 -9.51
C SER A 83 21.00 -17.20 -10.50
N ASP A 84 19.72 -17.06 -10.81
CA ASP A 84 19.00 -17.96 -11.71
C ASP A 84 19.56 -17.91 -13.14
N THR A 85 19.83 -16.70 -13.65
CA THR A 85 20.40 -16.51 -14.99
C THR A 85 21.81 -17.07 -15.08
N GLN A 86 22.62 -16.93 -14.03
CA GLN A 86 23.97 -17.48 -13.97
C GLN A 86 23.95 -19.01 -14.00
N ALA A 87 23.05 -19.65 -13.24
CA ALA A 87 22.86 -21.10 -13.26
C ALA A 87 22.40 -21.60 -14.64
N ASP A 88 21.48 -20.88 -15.29
CA ASP A 88 21.02 -21.19 -16.65
C ASP A 88 22.15 -21.07 -17.68
N ILE A 89 22.99 -20.03 -17.57
CA ILE A 89 24.17 -19.83 -18.42
C ILE A 89 25.14 -21.01 -18.26
N GLU A 90 25.39 -21.47 -17.04
CA GLU A 90 26.25 -22.62 -16.76
C GLU A 90 25.69 -23.91 -17.37
N ALA A 91 24.39 -24.18 -17.16
CA ALA A 91 23.72 -25.35 -17.71
C ALA A 91 23.74 -25.37 -19.25
N LYS A 92 23.38 -24.25 -19.89
CA LYS A 92 23.41 -24.12 -21.35
C LYS A 92 24.82 -24.15 -21.93
N THR A 93 25.82 -23.65 -21.19
CA THR A 93 27.23 -23.74 -21.59
C THR A 93 27.69 -25.20 -21.61
N ALA A 94 27.32 -25.99 -20.59
CA ALA A 94 27.61 -27.42 -20.54
C ALA A 94 26.88 -28.19 -21.66
N GLU A 95 25.59 -27.91 -21.89
CA GLU A 95 24.82 -28.51 -22.97
C GLU A 95 25.41 -28.17 -24.35
N LEU A 96 25.80 -26.91 -24.57
CA LEU A 96 26.45 -26.48 -25.80
C LEU A 96 27.77 -27.24 -26.01
N ALA A 97 28.59 -27.40 -24.97
CA ALA A 97 29.83 -28.16 -25.06
C ALA A 97 29.57 -29.64 -25.43
N GLU A 98 28.55 -30.26 -24.84
CA GLU A 98 28.16 -31.64 -25.16
C GLU A 98 27.66 -31.78 -26.60
N ARG A 99 26.76 -30.89 -27.05
CA ARG A 99 26.24 -30.87 -28.43
C ARG A 99 27.38 -30.69 -29.44
N ARG A 100 28.32 -29.79 -29.15
CA ARG A 100 29.53 -29.57 -29.98
C ARG A 100 30.40 -30.82 -30.07
N SER A 101 30.62 -31.52 -28.95
CA SER A 101 31.38 -32.78 -28.90
C SER A 101 30.69 -33.90 -29.69
N ASN A 102 29.38 -34.06 -29.51
CA ASN A 102 28.57 -35.05 -30.24
C ASN A 102 28.63 -34.83 -31.75
N LEU A 103 28.44 -33.58 -32.19
CA LEU A 103 28.51 -33.21 -33.60
C LEU A 103 29.91 -33.43 -34.18
N GLY A 104 30.95 -33.07 -33.42
CA GLY A 104 32.34 -33.33 -33.80
C GLY A 104 32.63 -34.82 -34.00
N ARG A 105 32.08 -35.70 -33.16
CA ARG A 105 32.22 -37.15 -33.32
C ARG A 105 31.52 -37.66 -34.59
N THR A 106 30.30 -37.22 -34.85
CA THR A 106 29.53 -37.62 -36.04
C THR A 106 30.30 -37.23 -37.31
N VAL A 107 30.75 -35.98 -37.39
CA VAL A 107 31.54 -35.47 -38.52
C VAL A 107 32.85 -36.25 -38.69
N ALA A 108 33.54 -36.60 -37.58
CA ALA A 108 34.77 -37.38 -37.63
C ALA A 108 34.55 -38.84 -38.09
N LEU A 109 33.41 -39.45 -37.78
CA LEU A 109 33.03 -40.79 -38.26
C LEU A 109 32.70 -40.77 -39.77
N ASP A 110 31.91 -39.79 -40.21
CA ASP A 110 31.57 -39.60 -41.64
C ASP A 110 32.82 -39.36 -42.49
N TYR A 111 33.79 -38.62 -41.95
CA TYR A 111 35.11 -38.43 -42.57
C TYR A 111 35.87 -39.76 -42.74
N LYS A 112 35.99 -40.55 -41.66
CA LYS A 112 36.70 -41.84 -41.68
C LYS A 112 36.04 -42.87 -42.61
N ALA A 113 34.75 -42.74 -42.88
CA ALA A 113 34.00 -43.61 -43.78
C ALA A 113 34.24 -43.32 -45.29
N GLY A 114 35.00 -42.26 -45.65
CA GLY A 114 35.57 -42.11 -47.01
C GLY A 114 34.96 -41.02 -47.92
N GLY A 115 34.33 -39.97 -47.38
CA GLY A 115 33.81 -38.85 -48.18
C GLY A 115 34.87 -37.77 -48.51
N LEU A 116 35.63 -37.92 -49.59
CA LEU A 116 36.74 -37.01 -49.98
C LEU A 116 36.31 -35.57 -50.34
N ASP A 117 35.04 -35.34 -50.67
CA ASP A 117 34.50 -34.02 -51.07
C ASP A 117 34.14 -33.10 -49.87
N PHE A 118 34.13 -33.66 -48.66
CA PHE A 118 33.78 -32.96 -47.41
C PHE A 118 34.98 -32.23 -46.79
N LEU A 119 36.20 -32.73 -47.04
CA LEU A 119 37.46 -32.16 -46.55
C LEU A 119 37.70 -30.73 -47.06
N SER A 120 37.37 -30.44 -48.33
CA SER A 120 37.60 -29.14 -48.97
C SER A 120 36.72 -28.03 -48.40
N ILE A 121 35.51 -28.37 -47.97
CA ILE A 121 34.52 -27.46 -47.40
C ILE A 121 34.87 -27.11 -45.94
N ILE A 122 35.50 -28.04 -45.20
CA ILE A 122 35.68 -27.98 -43.75
C ILE A 122 37.07 -27.49 -43.32
N LEU A 123 38.13 -27.84 -44.06
CA LEU A 123 39.51 -27.46 -43.69
C LEU A 123 39.77 -25.94 -43.73
N ASN A 124 38.84 -25.17 -44.28
CA ASN A 124 38.96 -23.72 -44.44
C ASN A 124 37.99 -22.93 -43.54
N ALA A 125 37.42 -23.57 -42.51
CA ALA A 125 36.56 -22.90 -41.53
C ALA A 125 37.40 -22.18 -40.45
N ASN A 126 37.11 -20.89 -40.22
CA ASN A 126 37.88 -20.06 -39.27
C ASN A 126 37.34 -20.10 -37.83
N SER A 127 36.15 -20.66 -37.61
CA SER A 127 35.52 -20.80 -36.29
C SER A 127 34.50 -21.94 -36.30
N PHE A 128 34.01 -22.32 -35.11
CA PHE A 128 32.94 -23.30 -35.00
C PHE A 128 31.65 -22.85 -35.73
N ASP A 129 31.28 -21.56 -35.66
CA ASP A 129 30.11 -21.04 -36.39
C ASP A 129 30.26 -21.09 -37.93
N ASP A 130 31.47 -20.80 -38.43
CA ASP A 130 31.80 -20.89 -39.86
C ASP A 130 31.82 -22.35 -40.31
N PHE A 131 32.35 -23.24 -39.47
CA PHE A 131 32.30 -24.69 -39.67
C PHE A 131 30.86 -25.20 -39.76
N ILE A 132 30.00 -24.84 -38.80
CA ILE A 132 28.60 -25.27 -38.77
C ILE A 132 27.81 -24.77 -39.98
N SER A 133 28.02 -23.51 -40.36
CA SER A 133 27.36 -22.92 -41.52
C SER A 133 27.77 -23.63 -42.81
N ARG A 134 29.06 -23.93 -42.99
CA ARG A 134 29.57 -24.63 -44.18
C ARG A 134 29.12 -26.09 -44.25
N VAL A 135 29.04 -26.77 -43.10
CA VAL A 135 28.46 -28.12 -43.02
C VAL A 135 26.98 -28.10 -43.39
N TYR A 136 26.22 -27.10 -42.92
CA TYR A 136 24.81 -26.93 -43.28
C TYR A 136 24.59 -26.68 -44.78
N TYR A 137 25.47 -25.89 -45.42
CA TYR A 137 25.39 -25.59 -46.86
C TYR A 137 26.00 -26.67 -47.77
N ALA A 138 26.70 -27.66 -47.22
CA ALA A 138 27.15 -28.83 -47.96
C ALA A 138 25.96 -29.79 -48.15
N ASP A 139 25.55 -30.01 -49.40
CA ASP A 139 24.33 -30.71 -49.89
C ASP A 139 24.22 -32.22 -49.53
N LYS A 140 24.88 -32.66 -48.46
CA LYS A 140 24.95 -34.05 -47.97
C LYS A 140 24.64 -34.18 -46.46
N VAL A 141 23.82 -33.31 -45.91
CA VAL A 141 23.35 -33.38 -44.53
C VAL A 141 21.94 -33.98 -44.49
N SER A 142 21.73 -35.01 -43.69
CA SER A 142 20.37 -35.54 -43.44
C SER A 142 19.53 -34.52 -42.64
N GLN A 143 18.21 -34.50 -42.80
CA GLN A 143 17.33 -33.56 -42.07
C GLN A 143 17.60 -33.55 -40.56
N GLN A 144 17.85 -34.71 -39.96
CA GLN A 144 18.17 -34.86 -38.54
C GLN A 144 19.47 -34.16 -38.11
N GLN A 145 20.50 -34.16 -38.97
CA GLN A 145 21.76 -33.47 -38.71
C GLN A 145 21.61 -31.95 -38.89
N ALA A 146 20.80 -31.50 -39.85
CA ALA A 146 20.47 -30.08 -40.03
C ALA A 146 19.71 -29.51 -38.81
N ASP A 147 18.74 -30.25 -38.28
CA ASP A 147 18.00 -29.88 -37.07
C ASP A 147 18.91 -29.77 -35.84
N THR A 148 19.84 -30.71 -35.67
CA THR A 148 20.81 -30.70 -34.55
C THR A 148 21.74 -29.49 -34.62
N ILE A 149 22.20 -29.16 -35.84
CA ILE A 149 23.00 -27.96 -36.13
C ILE A 149 22.21 -26.69 -35.79
N GLN A 150 20.96 -26.59 -36.25
CA GLN A 150 20.13 -25.41 -36.01
C GLN A 150 19.86 -25.21 -34.51
N GLN A 151 19.50 -26.27 -33.79
CA GLN A 151 19.31 -26.19 -32.33
C GLN A 151 20.57 -25.76 -31.57
N THR A 152 21.75 -26.20 -32.03
CA THR A 152 23.03 -25.80 -31.44
C THR A 152 23.31 -24.30 -31.65
N LYS A 153 22.98 -23.79 -32.84
CA LYS A 153 23.08 -22.37 -33.16
C LYS A 153 22.10 -21.53 -32.33
N ASP A 154 20.85 -21.97 -32.23
CA ASP A 154 19.82 -21.30 -31.43
C ASP A 154 20.20 -21.26 -29.94
N LEU A 155 20.76 -22.35 -29.42
CA LEU A 155 21.29 -22.42 -28.06
C LEU A 155 22.43 -21.42 -27.84
N GLN A 156 23.35 -21.30 -28.80
CA GLN A 156 24.44 -20.33 -28.75
C GLN A 156 23.93 -18.89 -28.76
N THR A 157 22.96 -18.56 -29.63
CA THR A 157 22.33 -17.23 -29.65
C THR A 157 21.58 -16.95 -28.35
N SER A 158 20.86 -17.93 -27.80
CA SER A 158 20.17 -17.80 -26.52
C SER A 158 21.13 -17.53 -25.37
N LEU A 159 22.28 -18.22 -25.34
CA LEU A 159 23.32 -18.04 -24.33
C LEU A 159 23.91 -16.62 -24.38
N GLU A 160 24.18 -16.09 -25.58
CA GLU A 160 24.71 -14.74 -25.74
C GLU A 160 23.70 -13.68 -25.28
N ASN A 161 22.43 -13.83 -25.65
CA ASN A 161 21.36 -12.94 -25.19
C ASN A 161 21.21 -12.97 -23.66
N GLN A 162 21.34 -14.14 -23.01
CA GLN A 162 21.29 -14.25 -21.55
C GLN A 162 22.48 -13.56 -20.88
N LYS A 163 23.69 -13.63 -21.43
CA LYS A 163 24.85 -12.90 -20.90
C LYS A 163 24.65 -11.38 -20.97
N VAL A 164 24.10 -10.88 -22.07
CA VAL A 164 23.78 -9.44 -22.20
C VAL A 164 22.71 -9.03 -21.17
N ALA A 165 21.66 -9.83 -21.00
CA ALA A 165 20.62 -9.57 -20.00
C ALA A 165 21.15 -9.63 -18.55
N LEU A 166 22.10 -10.52 -18.27
CA LEU A 166 22.77 -10.62 -16.98
C LEU A 166 23.54 -9.33 -16.65
N GLU A 167 24.34 -8.81 -17.60
CA GLU A 167 25.09 -7.57 -17.40
C GLU A 167 24.15 -6.34 -17.24
N ALA A 168 23.02 -6.32 -17.96
CA ALA A 168 21.99 -5.31 -17.76
C ALA A 168 21.39 -5.38 -16.34
N THR A 169 21.10 -6.58 -15.85
CA THR A 169 20.55 -6.79 -14.50
C THR A 169 21.56 -6.39 -13.41
N LYS A 170 22.85 -6.71 -13.58
CA LYS A 170 23.91 -6.24 -12.68
C LYS A 170 24.02 -4.71 -12.65
N THR A 171 23.92 -4.06 -13.81
CA THR A 171 23.91 -2.60 -13.90
C THR A 171 22.70 -2.00 -13.15
N GLN A 172 21.52 -2.60 -13.31
CA GLN A 172 20.33 -2.20 -12.57
C GLN A 172 20.51 -2.36 -11.05
N LEU A 173 21.11 -3.47 -10.60
CA LEU A 173 21.40 -3.72 -9.20
C LEU A 173 22.31 -2.64 -8.60
N GLU A 174 23.35 -2.21 -9.31
CA GLU A 174 24.25 -1.15 -8.82
C GLU A 174 23.56 0.23 -8.75
N ASN A 175 22.66 0.52 -9.71
CA ASN A 175 21.82 1.72 -9.63
C ASN A 175 20.88 1.67 -8.41
N GLN A 176 20.26 0.51 -8.12
CA GLN A 176 19.39 0.32 -6.97
C GLN A 176 20.15 0.47 -5.64
N LYS A 177 21.39 -0.04 -5.54
CA LYS A 177 22.26 0.16 -4.36
C LYS A 177 22.65 1.63 -4.17
N THR A 178 22.88 2.34 -5.27
CA THR A 178 23.17 3.78 -5.24
C THR A 178 21.96 4.57 -4.74
N GLU A 179 20.77 4.27 -5.27
CA GLU A 179 19.50 4.85 -4.81
C GLU A 179 19.24 4.54 -3.34
N GLN A 180 19.45 3.29 -2.90
CA GLN A 180 19.33 2.91 -1.49
C GLN A 180 20.24 3.76 -0.58
N THR A 181 21.49 4.00 -1.01
CA THR A 181 22.44 4.81 -0.25
C THR A 181 21.95 6.26 -0.13
N GLN A 182 21.41 6.83 -1.22
CA GLN A 182 20.83 8.17 -1.21
C GLN A 182 19.61 8.26 -0.28
N LEU A 183 18.70 7.28 -0.35
CA LEU A 183 17.51 7.24 0.51
C LEU A 183 17.87 7.12 1.99
N LEU A 184 18.95 6.40 2.33
CA LEU A 184 19.46 6.35 3.71
C LEU A 184 19.97 7.72 4.19
N ALA A 185 20.69 8.45 3.34
CA ALA A 185 21.15 9.80 3.66
C ALA A 185 19.96 10.79 3.80
N ASP A 186 18.97 10.69 2.90
CA ASP A 186 17.75 11.50 2.96
C ASP A 186 16.97 11.23 4.25
N GLN A 187 16.84 9.95 4.65
CA GLN A 187 16.22 9.56 5.92
C GLN A 187 16.94 10.16 7.13
N GLU A 188 18.27 10.12 7.17
CA GLU A 188 19.05 10.73 8.28
C GLU A 188 18.85 12.24 8.36
N SER A 189 18.87 12.92 7.20
CA SER A 189 18.63 14.36 7.10
C SER A 189 17.21 14.73 7.57
N GLN A 190 16.19 14.00 7.09
CA GLN A 190 14.79 14.20 7.49
C GLN A 190 14.59 13.94 8.98
N GLN A 191 15.23 12.90 9.55
CA GLN A 191 15.16 12.64 10.98
C GLN A 191 15.79 13.76 11.80
N ALA A 192 16.90 14.34 11.35
CA ALA A 192 17.51 15.50 12.00
C ALA A 192 16.61 16.73 11.92
N SER A 193 15.98 17.00 10.77
CA SER A 193 15.01 18.09 10.61
C SER A 193 13.78 17.91 11.49
N LEU A 194 13.24 16.70 11.62
CA LEU A 194 12.10 16.42 12.50
C LEU A 194 12.47 16.68 13.96
N ASN A 195 13.63 16.19 14.40
CA ASN A 195 14.12 16.41 15.76
C ASN A 195 14.33 17.91 16.04
N SER A 196 14.82 18.67 15.06
CA SER A 196 14.97 20.13 15.17
C SER A 196 13.62 20.82 15.30
N ALA A 197 12.64 20.47 14.45
CA ALA A 197 11.32 21.08 14.48
C ALA A 197 10.58 20.82 15.81
N VAL A 198 10.68 19.60 16.34
CA VAL A 198 10.15 19.25 17.67
C VAL A 198 10.86 20.04 18.76
N ALA A 199 12.19 20.14 18.72
CA ALA A 199 12.95 20.91 19.70
C ALA A 199 12.61 22.41 19.65
N ASP A 200 12.40 22.97 18.46
CA ASP A 200 11.98 24.37 18.28
C ASP A 200 10.58 24.62 18.86
N ALA A 201 9.64 23.68 18.65
CA ALA A 201 8.31 23.73 19.26
C ALA A 201 8.39 23.66 20.79
N GLU A 202 9.16 22.73 21.35
CA GLU A 202 9.36 22.60 22.79
C GLU A 202 10.02 23.86 23.39
N ALA A 203 11.06 24.39 22.73
CA ALA A 203 11.73 25.61 23.17
C ALA A 203 10.79 26.81 23.13
N TYR A 204 9.95 26.92 22.10
CA TYR A 204 8.94 27.96 21.99
C TYR A 204 7.94 27.90 23.15
N VAL A 205 7.32 26.73 23.40
CA VAL A 205 6.39 26.55 24.53
C VAL A 205 7.07 26.84 25.87
N ASN A 206 8.32 26.41 26.05
CA ASN A 206 9.07 26.66 27.28
C ASN A 206 9.42 28.15 27.48
N GLY A 207 9.61 28.90 26.39
CA GLY A 207 9.88 30.34 26.42
C GLY A 207 8.66 31.23 26.64
N LEU A 208 7.43 30.71 26.52
CA LEU A 208 6.21 31.50 26.75
C LEU A 208 6.05 31.95 28.21
N ASP A 209 5.31 33.04 28.43
CA ASP A 209 4.92 33.51 29.75
C ASP A 209 4.04 32.47 30.48
N ALA A 210 4.11 32.40 31.81
CA ALA A 210 3.36 31.42 32.61
C ALA A 210 1.83 31.53 32.38
N ASP A 211 1.31 32.75 32.26
CA ASP A 211 -0.11 33.01 32.02
C ASP A 211 -0.54 32.55 30.62
N VAL A 212 0.31 32.74 29.60
CA VAL A 212 0.07 32.27 28.23
C VAL A 212 0.09 30.74 28.18
N LYS A 213 1.03 30.09 28.87
CA LYS A 213 1.06 28.61 28.97
C LYS A 213 -0.18 28.06 29.67
N ALA A 214 -0.60 28.69 30.77
CA ALA A 214 -1.81 28.27 31.48
C ALA A 214 -3.04 28.40 30.59
N LYS A 215 -3.16 29.50 29.83
CA LYS A 215 -4.25 29.69 28.86
C LYS A 215 -4.21 28.71 27.70
N LEU A 216 -3.03 28.42 27.14
CA LEU A 216 -2.87 27.39 26.11
C LEU A 216 -3.30 26.01 26.62
N ALA A 217 -2.91 25.64 27.84
CA ALA A 217 -3.32 24.38 28.44
C ALA A 217 -4.83 24.31 28.70
N GLU A 218 -5.43 25.41 29.16
CA GLU A 218 -6.88 25.52 29.35
C GLU A 218 -7.63 25.40 28.01
N GLU A 219 -7.17 26.08 26.96
CA GLU A 219 -7.75 26.02 25.62
C GLU A 219 -7.63 24.60 25.01
N GLN A 220 -6.48 23.96 25.16
CA GLN A 220 -6.28 22.57 24.69
C GLN A 220 -7.18 21.57 25.42
N GLU A 221 -7.36 21.72 26.73
CA GLU A 221 -8.23 20.83 27.51
C GLU A 221 -9.72 21.09 27.23
N ALA A 222 -10.10 22.36 27.04
CA ALA A 222 -11.43 22.73 26.60
C ALA A 222 -11.73 22.15 25.20
N ALA A 223 -10.80 22.29 24.26
CA ALA A 223 -10.91 21.72 22.92
C ALA A 223 -11.00 20.18 22.95
N ARG A 224 -10.22 19.51 23.82
CA ARG A 224 -10.30 18.05 24.02
C ARG A 224 -11.68 17.64 24.53
N THR A 225 -12.16 18.31 25.59
CA THR A 225 -13.46 18.01 26.20
C THR A 225 -14.60 18.25 25.22
N GLN A 226 -14.53 19.35 24.46
CA GLN A 226 -15.49 19.67 23.42
C GLN A 226 -15.47 18.61 22.31
N ALA A 227 -14.29 18.23 21.81
CA ALA A 227 -14.15 17.19 20.80
C ALA A 227 -14.70 15.83 21.27
N GLU A 228 -14.52 15.47 22.55
CA GLU A 228 -15.10 14.26 23.14
C GLU A 228 -16.63 14.33 23.24
N GLN A 229 -17.20 15.47 23.64
CA GLN A 229 -18.66 15.68 23.70
C GLN A 229 -19.30 15.69 22.31
N GLU A 230 -18.69 16.39 21.37
CA GLU A 230 -19.11 16.42 19.96
C GLU A 230 -18.99 15.03 19.33
N ALA A 231 -17.95 14.27 19.68
CA ALA A 231 -17.80 12.88 19.25
C ALA A 231 -18.91 11.97 19.77
N VAL A 232 -19.32 12.10 21.03
CA VAL A 232 -20.45 11.33 21.58
C VAL A 232 -21.74 11.68 20.85
N THR A 233 -21.99 12.96 20.62
CA THR A 233 -23.19 13.45 19.93
C THR A 233 -23.20 12.97 18.47
N ALA A 234 -22.12 13.22 17.74
CA ALA A 234 -21.98 12.83 16.36
C ALA A 234 -21.91 11.32 16.17
N ARG A 235 -21.36 10.53 17.12
CA ARG A 235 -21.44 9.07 17.06
C ARG A 235 -22.90 8.61 17.02
N ASN A 236 -23.77 9.24 17.80
CA ASN A 236 -25.19 8.91 17.82
C ASN A 236 -25.90 9.36 16.54
N GLU A 237 -25.55 10.52 15.98
CA GLU A 237 -26.12 11.04 14.73
C GLU A 237 -25.61 10.29 13.48
N VAL A 238 -24.32 9.99 13.43
CA VAL A 238 -23.68 9.23 12.37
C VAL A 238 -24.14 7.78 12.43
N ALA A 239 -24.35 7.16 13.60
CA ALA A 239 -25.00 5.85 13.67
C ALA A 239 -26.39 5.85 13.00
N ALA A 240 -27.18 6.93 13.15
CA ALA A 240 -28.47 7.05 12.46
C ALA A 240 -28.30 7.27 10.95
N THR A 241 -27.34 8.10 10.54
CA THR A 241 -27.12 8.47 9.13
C THR A 241 -26.43 7.37 8.33
N VAL A 242 -25.50 6.64 8.95
CA VAL A 242 -24.76 5.51 8.39
C VAL A 242 -25.68 4.32 8.17
N ASN A 243 -26.54 3.99 9.13
CA ASN A 243 -27.58 2.99 8.91
C ASN A 243 -28.47 3.35 7.71
N ASN A 244 -28.86 4.62 7.55
CA ASN A 244 -29.67 5.06 6.42
C ASN A 244 -28.92 5.06 5.07
N ALA A 245 -27.67 5.55 5.03
CA ALA A 245 -26.84 5.60 3.83
C ALA A 245 -26.42 4.19 3.36
N LEU A 246 -26.11 3.30 4.31
CA LEU A 246 -25.74 1.90 4.04
C LEU A 246 -26.94 1.05 3.58
N ASN A 247 -28.14 1.31 4.13
CA ASN A 247 -29.38 0.70 3.64
C ASN A 247 -29.72 1.15 2.21
N ASN A 248 -29.51 2.42 1.90
CA ASN A 248 -29.69 2.95 0.53
C ASN A 248 -28.65 2.43 -0.46
N ALA A 249 -27.39 2.25 -0.03
CA ALA A 249 -26.34 1.67 -0.87
C ALA A 249 -26.54 0.16 -1.14
N SER A 250 -27.05 -0.61 -0.18
CA SER A 250 -27.43 -2.03 -0.38
C SER A 250 -28.63 -2.18 -1.32
N ASN A 251 -29.61 -1.27 -1.25
CA ASN A 251 -30.81 -1.32 -2.10
C ASN A 251 -30.54 -0.97 -3.58
N ASN A 252 -29.44 -0.29 -3.90
CA ASN A 252 -29.11 0.09 -5.28
C ASN A 252 -28.12 -0.87 -5.97
N GLY A 253 -27.69 -1.95 -5.29
CA GLY A 253 -26.86 -3.03 -5.85
C GLY A 253 -27.66 -4.20 -6.44
N GLY A 254 -28.99 -4.13 -6.44
CA GLY A 254 -29.90 -5.22 -6.78
C GLY A 254 -30.74 -5.04 -8.05
N ASN A 255 -30.36 -4.15 -8.98
CA ASN A 255 -31.10 -3.98 -10.24
C ASN A 255 -30.20 -4.12 -11.48
N GLY A 256 -29.58 -5.30 -11.61
CA GLY A 256 -28.99 -5.80 -12.84
C GLY A 256 -29.72 -7.05 -13.28
N GLY A 257 -30.98 -6.92 -13.70
CA GLY A 257 -31.84 -8.07 -13.99
C GLY A 257 -32.97 -7.75 -14.96
N ASN A 258 -32.67 -7.98 -16.23
CA ASN A 258 -33.63 -8.35 -17.28
C ASN A 258 -34.62 -7.28 -17.78
N GLY A 259 -34.22 -6.60 -18.86
CA GLY A 259 -35.15 -5.93 -19.77
C GLY A 259 -36.04 -6.95 -20.47
N GLY A 260 -37.18 -7.26 -19.86
CA GLY A 260 -38.26 -8.05 -20.42
C GLY A 260 -39.49 -7.17 -20.61
N ALA A 261 -39.75 -6.79 -21.86
CA ALA A 261 -41.01 -6.19 -22.26
C ALA A 261 -42.18 -7.14 -21.97
N SER A 262 -43.28 -6.65 -21.39
CA SER A 262 -44.64 -7.01 -21.82
C SER A 262 -45.74 -6.25 -21.07
N ASN A 263 -46.42 -5.39 -21.83
CA ASN A 263 -47.87 -5.33 -22.03
C ASN A 263 -48.84 -5.69 -20.89
N ASN A 264 -49.61 -4.66 -20.56
CA ASN A 264 -51.02 -4.64 -20.16
C ASN A 264 -51.90 -5.71 -20.85
N ALA A 265 -52.56 -6.56 -20.04
CA ALA A 265 -53.90 -7.08 -20.28
C ALA A 265 -54.42 -7.79 -19.01
N GLY A 266 -55.64 -7.45 -18.61
CA GLY A 266 -56.28 -7.95 -17.40
C GLY A 266 -56.87 -9.35 -17.51
N GLY A 267 -57.46 -9.80 -16.40
CA GLY A 267 -58.31 -10.98 -16.37
C GLY A 267 -58.42 -11.61 -14.99
N SER A 268 -59.59 -11.45 -14.35
CA SER A 268 -60.07 -12.28 -13.25
C SER A 268 -59.91 -13.77 -13.53
N ASN A 269 -59.54 -14.59 -12.53
CA ASN A 269 -60.54 -15.42 -11.84
C ASN A 269 -59.97 -16.24 -10.67
N ASN A 270 -60.93 -16.58 -9.82
CA ASN A 270 -60.97 -17.33 -8.58
C ASN A 270 -60.67 -18.84 -8.74
N GLY A 271 -60.29 -19.53 -7.65
CA GLY A 271 -60.59 -20.96 -7.46
C GLY A 271 -59.47 -21.84 -6.91
N GLY A 272 -59.73 -22.46 -5.75
CA GLY A 272 -58.83 -23.34 -5.01
C GLY A 272 -58.53 -24.71 -5.64
N GLY A 273 -57.78 -25.54 -4.92
CA GLY A 273 -57.61 -26.95 -5.29
C GLY A 273 -56.36 -27.59 -4.69
N ALA A 274 -56.57 -28.53 -3.78
CA ALA A 274 -55.54 -29.26 -3.07
C ALA A 274 -55.01 -30.48 -3.85
N SER A 275 -53.80 -30.89 -3.46
CA SER A 275 -53.32 -32.28 -3.30
C SER A 275 -53.03 -33.16 -4.52
N SER A 276 -51.87 -33.84 -4.39
CA SER A 276 -51.62 -35.27 -4.67
C SER A 276 -50.72 -35.66 -5.85
N ASN A 277 -49.52 -36.13 -5.47
CA ASN A 277 -48.98 -37.48 -5.64
C ASN A 277 -48.36 -37.96 -6.97
N GLY A 278 -47.27 -38.74 -6.83
CA GLY A 278 -46.63 -39.61 -7.82
C GLY A 278 -45.21 -39.14 -8.20
N GLY A 279 -44.09 -39.80 -7.89
CA GLY A 279 -43.83 -41.21 -7.57
C GLY A 279 -43.13 -41.91 -8.75
N GLY A 280 -41.84 -42.26 -8.61
CA GLY A 280 -41.06 -43.12 -9.53
C GLY A 280 -39.68 -42.52 -9.90
N THR A 281 -38.57 -42.85 -9.21
CA THR A 281 -37.61 -43.96 -9.49
C THR A 281 -37.06 -43.94 -10.92
N SER A 282 -35.78 -44.10 -11.26
CA SER A 282 -34.51 -44.35 -10.58
C SER A 282 -33.46 -44.47 -11.69
N SER A 283 -32.27 -43.89 -11.54
CA SER A 283 -31.03 -44.43 -12.15
C SER A 283 -29.83 -43.67 -11.59
N GLY A 284 -29.16 -44.29 -10.64
CA GLY A 284 -27.85 -43.85 -10.20
C GLY A 284 -26.79 -44.23 -11.22
N ASN A 285 -25.80 -43.34 -11.40
CA ASN A 285 -24.45 -43.78 -11.68
C ASN A 285 -23.46 -42.82 -11.00
N SER A 286 -22.62 -43.40 -10.16
CA SER A 286 -21.52 -42.78 -9.45
C SER A 286 -20.47 -42.27 -10.43
N GLY A 287 -20.06 -41.01 -10.26
CA GLY A 287 -18.98 -40.38 -10.99
C GLY A 287 -18.12 -39.57 -10.02
N VAL A 288 -17.11 -40.25 -9.49
CA VAL A 288 -15.86 -39.79 -8.86
C VAL A 288 -15.65 -38.28 -8.68
N SER A 289 -15.39 -37.92 -7.43
CA SER A 289 -14.84 -36.67 -6.94
C SER A 289 -13.64 -36.17 -7.74
N GLY A 290 -13.83 -35.05 -8.44
CA GLY A 290 -12.75 -34.15 -8.86
C GLY A 290 -12.65 -33.02 -7.84
N GLY A 291 -11.64 -33.09 -6.98
CA GLY A 291 -11.29 -32.03 -6.04
C GLY A 291 -10.84 -30.79 -6.80
N GLY A 292 -11.77 -29.90 -7.08
CA GLY A 292 -11.48 -28.51 -7.38
C GLY A 292 -11.24 -27.78 -6.07
N SER A 293 -9.99 -27.76 -5.61
CA SER A 293 -9.52 -26.79 -4.63
C SER A 293 -9.84 -25.41 -5.17
N SER A 294 -10.97 -24.84 -4.77
CA SER A 294 -11.24 -23.42 -4.90
C SER A 294 -10.20 -22.72 -4.05
N SER A 295 -9.07 -22.43 -4.69
CA SER A 295 -8.05 -21.52 -4.19
C SER A 295 -8.80 -20.28 -3.76
N GLY A 296 -8.89 -20.08 -2.44
CA GLY A 296 -9.58 -18.96 -1.85
C GLY A 296 -8.89 -17.70 -2.32
N THR A 297 -9.40 -17.11 -3.39
CA THR A 297 -9.23 -15.69 -3.63
C THR A 297 -9.86 -15.05 -2.42
N THR A 298 -9.02 -14.59 -1.50
CA THR A 298 -9.44 -13.74 -0.39
C THR A 298 -10.03 -12.50 -1.04
N SER A 299 -11.33 -12.53 -1.32
CA SER A 299 -12.10 -11.36 -1.71
C SER A 299 -11.83 -10.34 -0.62
N ARG A 300 -11.01 -9.33 -0.93
CA ARG A 300 -10.80 -8.18 -0.05
C ARG A 300 -12.17 -7.70 0.42
N PRO A 301 -12.32 -7.23 1.67
CA PRO A 301 -13.60 -6.71 2.13
C PRO A 301 -14.05 -5.64 1.14
N GLN A 302 -14.97 -5.97 0.24
CA GLN A 302 -15.72 -4.97 -0.52
C GLN A 302 -16.29 -4.08 0.55
N GLY A 303 -16.09 -2.75 0.46
CA GLY A 303 -16.54 -1.81 1.48
C GLY A 303 -18.00 -2.02 1.79
N SER A 304 -18.25 -2.87 2.78
CA SER A 304 -19.56 -3.33 3.17
C SER A 304 -20.01 -2.41 4.28
N SER A 305 -21.31 -2.45 4.54
CA SER A 305 -21.90 -1.75 5.65
C SER A 305 -21.21 -2.06 6.97
N SER A 306 -20.94 -3.33 7.24
CA SER A 306 -20.26 -3.78 8.45
C SER A 306 -18.79 -3.36 8.51
N ALA A 307 -18.08 -3.36 7.38
CA ALA A 307 -16.68 -2.96 7.33
C ALA A 307 -16.51 -1.46 7.57
N ARG A 308 -17.34 -0.62 6.94
CA ARG A 308 -17.34 0.83 7.22
C ARG A 308 -17.71 1.15 8.65
N GLN A 309 -18.69 0.44 9.21
CA GLN A 309 -19.07 0.61 10.61
C GLN A 309 -17.91 0.26 11.55
N ALA A 310 -17.16 -0.82 11.29
CA ALA A 310 -16.00 -1.18 12.09
C ALA A 310 -14.91 -0.10 12.07
N VAL A 311 -14.66 0.52 10.91
CA VAL A 311 -13.72 1.65 10.78
C VAL A 311 -14.19 2.86 11.58
N LEU A 312 -15.48 3.21 11.49
CA LEU A 312 -16.05 4.33 12.23
C LEU A 312 -16.04 4.09 13.74
N ASP A 313 -16.44 2.91 14.21
CA ASP A 313 -16.43 2.56 15.63
C ASP A 313 -15.00 2.67 16.21
N ALA A 314 -14.01 2.21 15.44
CA ALA A 314 -12.60 2.35 15.78
C ALA A 314 -12.19 3.83 15.86
N ALA A 315 -12.55 4.62 14.84
CA ALA A 315 -12.23 6.05 14.76
C ALA A 315 -12.82 6.83 15.95
N TYR A 316 -14.11 6.65 16.23
CA TYR A 316 -14.79 7.29 17.36
C TYR A 316 -14.19 6.87 18.71
N SER A 317 -13.79 5.61 18.88
CA SER A 317 -13.19 5.12 20.15
C SER A 317 -11.86 5.80 20.50
N MET A 318 -11.20 6.36 19.49
CA MET A 318 -9.88 6.97 19.60
C MET A 318 -9.92 8.50 19.62
N ILE A 319 -11.08 9.14 19.55
CA ILE A 319 -11.17 10.61 19.75
C ILE A 319 -10.63 10.99 21.14
N GLY A 320 -9.89 12.10 21.20
CA GLY A 320 -9.15 12.56 22.37
C GLY A 320 -7.74 11.93 22.49
N SER A 321 -7.39 10.97 21.63
CA SER A 321 -6.02 10.45 21.54
C SER A 321 -5.03 11.55 21.12
N ARG A 322 -3.80 11.44 21.60
CA ARG A 322 -2.75 12.43 21.32
C ARG A 322 -2.15 12.21 19.94
N TYR A 323 -1.69 13.28 19.32
CA TYR A 323 -0.87 13.15 18.13
C TYR A 323 0.58 12.80 18.52
N ALA A 324 1.23 11.95 17.74
CA ALA A 324 2.66 11.73 17.82
C ALA A 324 3.20 11.32 16.45
N TYR A 325 4.23 12.02 15.96
CA TYR A 325 4.84 11.78 14.66
C TYR A 325 5.32 10.33 14.52
N GLY A 326 4.94 9.65 13.44
CA GLY A 326 5.29 8.24 13.19
C GLY A 326 4.55 7.24 14.08
N ALA A 327 3.55 7.66 14.86
CA ALA A 327 2.93 6.79 15.85
C ALA A 327 1.74 5.99 15.29
N CYS A 328 1.73 4.71 15.63
CA CYS A 328 0.55 3.85 15.67
C CYS A 328 0.55 3.16 17.03
N ASP A 329 -0.02 3.78 18.05
CA ASP A 329 -0.06 3.20 19.40
C ASP A 329 -1.45 3.33 20.01
N PRO A 330 -2.35 2.36 19.73
CA PRO A 330 -3.69 2.37 20.30
C PRO A 330 -3.71 2.15 21.82
N VAL A 331 -2.66 1.54 22.40
CA VAL A 331 -2.58 1.31 23.85
C VAL A 331 -2.21 2.61 24.57
N GLY A 332 -1.20 3.32 24.07
CA GLY A 332 -0.81 4.64 24.55
C GLY A 332 -1.69 5.78 24.05
N ARG A 333 -2.70 5.50 23.20
CA ARG A 333 -3.58 6.48 22.54
C ARG A 333 -2.78 7.58 21.83
N ARG A 334 -1.85 7.17 20.97
CA ARG A 334 -0.94 8.05 20.22
C ARG A 334 -0.93 7.68 18.74
N PHE A 335 -1.20 8.65 17.88
CA PHE A 335 -1.27 8.44 16.43
C PHE A 335 -0.71 9.63 15.65
N ASP A 336 -0.09 9.38 14.50
CA ASP A 336 -0.09 10.36 13.40
C ASP A 336 -1.28 10.09 12.47
N CYS A 337 -1.45 10.91 11.42
CA CYS A 337 -2.63 10.81 10.56
C CYS A 337 -2.73 9.45 9.86
N SER A 338 -1.63 8.96 9.29
CA SER A 338 -1.58 7.68 8.57
C SER A 338 -1.54 6.47 9.50
N GLY A 339 -0.97 6.57 10.70
CA GLY A 339 -1.04 5.54 11.73
C GLY A 339 -2.45 5.39 12.32
N PHE A 340 -3.18 6.49 12.46
CA PHE A 340 -4.58 6.49 12.89
C PHE A 340 -5.49 5.74 11.91
N THR A 341 -5.42 6.07 10.62
CA THR A 341 -6.20 5.38 9.58
C THR A 341 -5.78 3.91 9.46
N MET A 342 -4.48 3.61 9.55
CA MET A 342 -3.97 2.24 9.54
C MET A 342 -4.58 1.40 10.68
N TYR A 343 -4.66 1.96 11.89
CA TYR A 343 -5.34 1.31 13.02
C TYR A 343 -6.85 1.09 12.77
N CYS A 344 -7.56 2.09 12.26
CA CYS A 344 -9.00 2.01 12.03
C CYS A 344 -9.34 0.97 10.95
N PHE A 345 -8.63 0.99 9.83
CA PHE A 345 -8.83 0.05 8.73
C PHE A 345 -8.41 -1.39 9.07
N ALA A 346 -7.46 -1.57 9.98
CA ALA A 346 -7.12 -2.89 10.51
C ALA A 346 -8.32 -3.57 11.19
N GLN A 347 -9.25 -2.81 11.80
CA GLN A 347 -10.47 -3.36 12.40
C GLN A 347 -11.45 -3.93 11.35
N ALA A 348 -11.35 -3.45 10.11
CA ALA A 348 -12.08 -3.98 8.97
C ALA A 348 -11.27 -5.03 8.17
N GLY A 349 -10.12 -5.48 8.69
CA GLY A 349 -9.25 -6.44 8.02
C GLY A 349 -8.44 -5.88 6.84
N ILE A 350 -8.34 -4.55 6.72
CA ILE A 350 -7.57 -3.89 5.67
C ILE A 350 -6.23 -3.43 6.23
N SER A 351 -5.14 -3.95 5.66
CA SER A 351 -3.79 -3.47 5.97
C SER A 351 -3.51 -2.23 5.12
N LEU A 352 -3.11 -1.13 5.76
CA LEU A 352 -2.65 0.08 5.09
C LEU A 352 -1.15 0.31 5.37
N PRO A 353 -0.40 0.94 4.46
CA PRO A 353 0.96 1.41 4.74
C PRO A 353 0.92 2.62 5.69
N HIS A 354 2.00 2.86 6.45
CA HIS A 354 2.14 4.00 7.36
C HIS A 354 2.67 5.26 6.62
N TYR A 355 2.14 5.55 5.43
CA TYR A 355 2.47 6.74 4.65
C TYR A 355 1.20 7.24 3.94
N SER A 356 0.82 8.50 4.17
CA SER A 356 -0.46 9.07 3.74
C SER A 356 -0.72 8.92 2.24
N GLU A 357 0.27 9.21 1.38
CA GLU A 357 0.14 9.09 -0.07
C GLU A 357 -0.05 7.63 -0.51
N SER A 358 0.72 6.70 0.04
CA SER A 358 0.55 5.28 -0.27
C SER A 358 -0.81 4.72 0.19
N GLN A 359 -1.43 5.33 1.21
CA GLN A 359 -2.82 5.01 1.55
C GLN A 359 -3.80 5.61 0.55
N ALA A 360 -3.59 6.85 0.11
CA ALA A 360 -4.40 7.52 -0.89
C ALA A 360 -4.42 6.72 -2.20
N ASP A 361 -3.28 6.18 -2.62
CA ASP A 361 -3.14 5.36 -3.83
C ASP A 361 -3.90 4.04 -3.75
N ARG A 362 -4.26 3.58 -2.54
CA ARG A 362 -5.14 2.42 -2.35
C ARG A 362 -6.62 2.77 -2.47
N THR A 363 -6.99 4.04 -2.64
CA THR A 363 -8.38 4.47 -2.72
C THR A 363 -8.76 4.95 -4.11
N PRO A 364 -10.03 4.78 -4.52
CA PRO A 364 -10.59 5.57 -5.60
C PRO A 364 -10.41 7.07 -5.31
N LYS A 365 -10.19 7.91 -6.32
CA LYS A 365 -10.03 9.37 -6.15
C LYS A 365 -11.38 10.09 -6.25
N LYS A 366 -12.38 9.68 -5.46
CA LYS A 366 -13.72 10.28 -5.51
C LYS A 366 -13.74 11.63 -4.79
N PRO A 367 -14.51 12.62 -5.26
CA PRO A 367 -14.74 13.86 -4.52
C PRO A 367 -15.53 13.61 -3.23
N VAL A 368 -15.42 14.51 -2.25
CA VAL A 368 -16.11 14.42 -0.94
C VAL A 368 -17.61 14.10 -1.06
N SER A 369 -18.29 14.67 -2.06
CA SER A 369 -19.72 14.47 -2.30
C SER A 369 -20.11 13.02 -2.64
N GLN A 370 -19.15 12.17 -2.99
CA GLN A 370 -19.35 10.75 -3.30
C GLN A 370 -18.78 9.81 -2.23
N LEU A 371 -18.20 10.35 -1.16
CA LEU A 371 -17.67 9.55 -0.06
C LEU A 371 -18.81 9.05 0.82
N LEU A 372 -18.65 7.81 1.30
CA LEU A 372 -19.52 7.22 2.31
C LEU A 372 -18.83 7.30 3.68
N PRO A 373 -19.55 7.51 4.78
CA PRO A 373 -18.92 7.47 6.10
C PRO A 373 -18.19 6.16 6.34
N GLY A 374 -16.96 6.23 6.83
CA GLY A 374 -16.02 5.10 6.97
C GLY A 374 -15.09 4.92 5.76
N ASP A 375 -15.25 5.71 4.70
CA ASP A 375 -14.25 5.81 3.63
C ASP A 375 -13.01 6.60 4.11
N LEU A 376 -11.85 6.30 3.53
CA LEU A 376 -10.64 7.07 3.75
C LEU A 376 -10.74 8.37 2.95
N VAL A 377 -10.34 9.48 3.56
CA VAL A 377 -10.28 10.78 2.91
C VAL A 377 -8.85 11.34 3.04
N TRP A 378 -8.36 11.94 1.96
CA TRP A 378 -6.98 12.40 1.82
C TRP A 378 -6.96 13.81 1.21
N HIS A 379 -6.01 14.64 1.63
CA HIS A 379 -5.52 15.81 0.91
C HIS A 379 -3.98 15.83 1.00
N SER A 380 -3.31 16.78 0.33
CA SER A 380 -1.85 16.80 0.23
C SER A 380 -1.17 16.73 1.60
N GLY A 381 -0.50 15.61 1.88
CA GLY A 381 0.23 15.37 3.13
C GLY A 381 -0.64 14.96 4.33
N HIS A 382 -1.91 14.60 4.15
CA HIS A 382 -2.78 14.22 5.28
C HIS A 382 -3.88 13.23 4.92
N VAL A 383 -4.26 12.40 5.89
CA VAL A 383 -5.36 11.43 5.79
C VAL A 383 -6.24 11.41 7.02
N GLY A 384 -7.48 10.96 6.84
CA GLY A 384 -8.39 10.65 7.92
C GLY A 384 -9.55 9.76 7.47
N ILE A 385 -10.55 9.65 8.34
CA ILE A 385 -11.77 8.88 8.11
C ILE A 385 -12.92 9.85 7.87
N TYR A 386 -13.60 9.71 6.73
CA TYR A 386 -14.80 10.51 6.48
C TYR A 386 -15.93 10.07 7.41
N ALA A 387 -16.51 10.99 8.17
CA ALA A 387 -17.57 10.72 9.14
C ALA A 387 -18.98 11.06 8.61
N GLY A 388 -19.09 11.52 7.35
CA GLY A 388 -20.33 12.04 6.80
C GLY A 388 -20.52 13.53 7.08
N ASN A 389 -21.50 14.16 6.43
CA ASN A 389 -21.85 15.58 6.63
C ASN A 389 -20.66 16.55 6.53
N ASN A 390 -19.72 16.31 5.61
CA ASN A 390 -18.48 17.07 5.47
C ASN A 390 -17.57 17.06 6.73
N MET A 391 -17.74 16.06 7.59
CA MET A 391 -16.91 15.87 8.78
C MET A 391 -15.84 14.81 8.55
N ILE A 392 -14.72 14.97 9.23
CA ILE A 392 -13.59 14.06 9.26
C ILE A 392 -13.25 13.70 10.70
N ILE A 393 -12.88 12.44 10.93
CA ILE A 393 -12.14 12.03 12.12
C ILE A 393 -10.70 11.79 11.69
N ASP A 394 -9.77 12.54 12.26
CA ASP A 394 -8.36 12.46 11.93
C ASP A 394 -7.48 12.79 13.13
N ALA A 395 -6.23 12.29 13.11
CA ALA A 395 -5.17 12.79 13.96
C ALA A 395 -4.59 14.04 13.27
N GLY A 396 -4.95 15.23 13.73
CA GLY A 396 -4.60 16.49 13.06
C GLY A 396 -3.14 16.88 13.26
N ASN A 397 -2.80 17.29 14.48
CA ASN A 397 -1.46 17.66 14.93
C ASN A 397 -1.38 17.58 16.46
N GLU A 398 -0.25 17.96 17.07
CA GLU A 398 -0.07 17.90 18.53
C GLU A 398 -1.11 18.70 19.33
N ARG A 399 -1.62 19.80 18.78
CA ARG A 399 -2.65 20.63 19.43
C ARG A 399 -4.03 20.00 19.36
N VAL A 400 -4.37 19.40 18.22
CA VAL A 400 -5.72 18.87 17.95
C VAL A 400 -5.87 17.41 18.41
N GLY A 401 -4.83 16.60 18.27
CA GLY A 401 -4.92 15.15 18.48
C GLY A 401 -5.90 14.49 17.51
N VAL A 402 -6.50 13.37 17.94
CA VAL A 402 -7.60 12.72 17.22
C VAL A 402 -8.91 13.43 17.57
N SER A 403 -9.55 14.03 16.57
CA SER A 403 -10.79 14.80 16.77
C SER A 403 -11.78 14.56 15.64
N LEU A 404 -13.06 14.80 15.91
CA LEU A 404 -14.08 14.97 14.88
C LEU A 404 -14.20 16.46 14.55
N ARG A 405 -14.09 16.83 13.28
CA ARG A 405 -14.16 18.23 12.86
C ARG A 405 -14.61 18.39 11.41
N PRO A 406 -15.00 19.59 10.97
CA PRO A 406 -15.26 19.86 9.56
C PRO A 406 -14.02 19.65 8.70
N LEU A 407 -14.21 19.17 7.48
CA LEU A 407 -13.18 19.22 6.44
C LEU A 407 -12.75 20.68 6.21
N TYR A 408 -11.44 20.91 6.13
CA TYR A 408 -10.82 22.23 6.07
C TYR A 408 -10.06 22.43 4.75
N GLY A 409 -9.54 23.63 4.46
CA GLY A 409 -8.80 23.90 3.20
C GLY A 409 -9.68 23.92 1.93
N GLY A 410 -11.00 23.75 2.08
CA GLY A 410 -11.96 23.67 0.98
C GLY A 410 -12.19 22.23 0.51
N LEU A 411 -13.46 21.88 0.31
CA LEU A 411 -13.86 20.49 0.00
C LEU A 411 -13.25 19.94 -1.29
N GLY A 412 -12.83 20.80 -2.22
CA GLY A 412 -12.18 20.40 -3.48
C GLY A 412 -10.76 19.86 -3.33
N GLN A 413 -10.10 20.09 -2.19
CA GLN A 413 -8.77 19.54 -1.91
C GLN A 413 -8.81 18.09 -1.43
N TRP A 414 -9.99 17.65 -0.94
CA TRP A 414 -10.18 16.34 -0.38
C TRP A 414 -10.75 15.35 -1.38
N ARG A 415 -10.23 14.14 -1.35
CA ARG A 415 -10.69 13.01 -2.16
C ARG A 415 -10.43 11.70 -1.45
N GLY A 416 -11.08 10.63 -1.90
CA GLY A 416 -10.76 9.30 -1.41
C GLY A 416 -11.87 8.29 -1.69
N GLY A 417 -11.98 7.30 -0.81
CA GLY A 417 -12.93 6.21 -0.93
C GLY A 417 -12.52 5.00 -0.11
N TRP A 418 -13.25 3.91 -0.28
CA TRP A 418 -12.91 2.64 0.34
C TRP A 418 -11.59 2.06 -0.23
N PRO A 419 -10.58 1.74 0.60
CA PRO A 419 -9.32 1.20 0.12
C PRO A 419 -9.47 -0.19 -0.51
N ALA A 420 -8.98 -0.35 -1.74
CA ALA A 420 -9.12 -1.53 -2.60
C ALA A 420 -7.81 -2.28 -2.86
#